data_AF-A0A6I3C2R6-F1
#
_entry.id   AF-A0A6I3C2R6-F1
#
_cell.length_a   1.000
_cell.length_b   1.000
_cell.length_c   1.000
_cell.angle_alpha   90.00
_cell.angle_beta   90.00
_cell.angle_gamma   90.00
#
_symmetry.space_group_name_H-M   'P 1'
#
loop_
_entity.id
_entity.type
_entity.pdbx_description
1 polymer ?
#
loop_
_entity_poly.entity_id
_entity_poly.type
_entity_poly.pdbx_seq_one_letter_code
_entity_poly.pdbx_strand_id
1 'polypeptide(L)'
;MRFRDKGRFARTVVLGCGAALVAVGVLAPIAPAQAVPGSVFVSEVSPWSSASSPVAADWFELTNTTASPVTITGWKIDDNSNLFSASLALTGITTIAAGESVIFVESASATIATLFRTTWWGSVGASPASLQIGSYTGTGAGLSSSGDAVNIYDASGNLISNVSFGASTAAPTLKSFDNAAAASGAISTLSAVGVNGAFAAATPTVGSTETGSPGVIAGSLPPTTTTAPGATTTTPPATTTTVPGPSYGAWLGSANVSTVDLASTFTSNLSGLDYEGTGSSVPGVIWGVVNGPGTLYRLVFDGSNWIPDTSSDWGAGKALRYPTGLGDADSEGVTFVGDSSSVDGIYVSTERDNGASSTSRLSVLRFDPTAAGTSLTATNEWNLTSDIPATGANLGLEGITWIQDSFLTANGFYDDTKGHLYNPAEYLNHGTGLFFVGVEGSGIVYVYALSPDNTFARVTSFTAGFSPTTVIELQFDRDLNDLWAVCDNSCTGRMNVLRIDPSGHFVVALRFERPVNMPDTNNEGFAIAPATYCVAGMKPVFWSDDNDINTFSLRSGTLPCAVISADPPSQVPEFPLQFVAVGSGLAVIGAWFVLRRRSTRPSRAR
;
A
#
# COMPACT_ATOMS: atom_id res chain seq x y z
N MET A 1 -74.44 -60.52 -36.67
CA MET A 1 -73.58 -60.95 -37.79
C MET A 1 -72.18 -60.40 -37.55
N ARG A 2 -71.15 -61.26 -37.60
CA ARG A 2 -69.74 -61.10 -38.05
C ARG A 2 -69.02 -59.74 -37.79
N PHE A 3 -67.74 -59.62 -37.46
CA PHE A 3 -66.62 -60.49 -37.07
C PHE A 3 -65.51 -59.52 -36.60
N ARG A 4 -64.61 -60.09 -35.80
CA ARG A 4 -63.37 -59.62 -35.17
C ARG A 4 -62.27 -59.00 -36.09
N ASP A 5 -61.57 -58.00 -35.53
CA ASP A 5 -60.10 -57.90 -35.35
C ASP A 5 -59.14 -57.16 -36.33
N LYS A 6 -58.06 -56.63 -35.71
CA LYS A 6 -56.77 -56.05 -36.22
C LYS A 6 -56.77 -54.56 -36.57
N GLY A 7 -55.82 -53.71 -36.14
CA GLY A 7 -54.63 -53.85 -35.32
C GLY A 7 -53.79 -52.55 -35.34
N ARG A 8 -53.14 -52.26 -34.20
CA ARG A 8 -51.89 -51.48 -33.97
C ARG A 8 -51.68 -50.15 -34.71
N PHE A 9 -51.53 -49.06 -33.94
CA PHE A 9 -50.30 -48.26 -33.87
C PHE A 9 -50.33 -47.39 -32.60
N ALA A 10 -49.46 -47.67 -31.64
CA ALA A 10 -49.22 -46.81 -30.49
C ALA A 10 -48.40 -45.60 -30.96
N ARG A 11 -48.90 -44.38 -30.71
CA ARG A 11 -48.11 -43.16 -30.81
C ARG A 11 -47.79 -42.67 -29.40
N THR A 12 -46.53 -42.83 -29.04
CA THR A 12 -45.84 -42.17 -27.94
C THR A 12 -46.07 -40.66 -28.02
N VAL A 13 -46.62 -40.08 -26.96
CA VAL A 13 -46.62 -38.63 -26.74
C VAL A 13 -45.20 -38.24 -26.35
N VAL A 14 -44.51 -37.53 -27.24
CA VAL A 14 -43.26 -36.84 -26.93
C VAL A 14 -43.64 -35.62 -26.08
N LEU A 15 -43.22 -35.62 -24.81
CA LEU A 15 -43.18 -34.43 -23.98
C LEU A 15 -42.20 -33.45 -24.65
N GLY A 16 -42.73 -32.39 -25.26
CA GLY A 16 -41.93 -31.25 -25.68
C GLY A 16 -41.44 -30.50 -24.44
N CYS A 17 -40.16 -30.68 -24.12
CA CYS A 17 -39.47 -29.83 -23.14
C CYS A 17 -39.34 -28.43 -23.77
N GLY A 18 -40.27 -27.54 -23.44
CA GLY A 18 -40.14 -26.12 -23.75
C GLY A 18 -39.00 -25.54 -22.91
N ALA A 19 -37.88 -25.23 -23.55
CA ALA A 19 -36.80 -24.48 -22.92
C ALA A 19 -37.33 -23.07 -22.61
N ALA A 20 -37.66 -22.83 -21.34
CA ALA A 20 -37.82 -21.49 -20.82
C ALA A 20 -36.43 -20.84 -20.82
N LEU A 21 -36.23 -19.84 -21.68
CA LEU A 21 -35.13 -18.88 -21.51
C LEU A 21 -35.38 -18.14 -20.19
N VAL A 22 -34.75 -18.60 -19.11
CA VAL A 22 -34.53 -17.76 -17.94
C VAL A 22 -33.40 -16.81 -18.32
N ALA A 23 -33.75 -15.60 -18.73
CA ALA A 23 -32.80 -14.51 -18.76
C ALA A 23 -32.38 -14.24 -17.30
N VAL A 24 -31.28 -14.87 -16.88
CA VAL A 24 -30.56 -14.45 -15.69
C VAL A 24 -29.98 -13.07 -16.04
N GLY A 25 -30.74 -12.02 -15.70
CA GLY A 25 -30.20 -10.68 -15.67
C GLY A 25 -29.05 -10.69 -14.70
N VAL A 26 -27.83 -10.62 -15.22
CA VAL A 26 -26.65 -10.28 -14.42
C VAL A 26 -26.95 -8.90 -13.86
N LEU A 27 -27.35 -8.85 -12.59
CA LEU A 27 -27.24 -7.63 -11.81
C LEU A 27 -25.74 -7.31 -11.80
N ALA A 28 -25.34 -6.38 -12.66
CA ALA A 28 -24.06 -5.71 -12.51
C ALA A 28 -23.99 -5.22 -11.05
N PRO A 29 -22.85 -5.40 -10.35
CA PRO A 29 -22.69 -4.79 -9.05
C PRO A 29 -23.00 -3.31 -9.22
N ILE A 30 -24.01 -2.83 -8.49
CA ILE A 30 -24.31 -1.41 -8.41
C ILE A 30 -23.04 -0.81 -7.82
N ALA A 31 -22.29 -0.08 -8.63
CA ALA A 31 -21.15 0.68 -8.16
C ALA A 31 -21.64 1.55 -6.97
N PRO A 32 -20.87 1.62 -5.86
CA PRO A 32 -21.25 2.50 -4.76
C PRO A 32 -21.45 3.90 -5.33
N ALA A 33 -22.59 4.52 -4.98
CA ALA A 33 -22.89 5.88 -5.37
C ALA A 33 -21.74 6.77 -4.92
N GLN A 34 -21.03 7.37 -5.87
CA GLN A 34 -19.91 8.24 -5.56
C GLN A 34 -20.44 9.58 -5.05
N ALA A 35 -19.80 10.10 -4.01
CA ALA A 35 -20.05 11.42 -3.47
C ALA A 35 -20.05 12.48 -4.58
N VAL A 36 -20.94 13.48 -4.48
CA VAL A 36 -20.92 14.65 -5.38
C VAL A 36 -19.58 15.37 -5.19
N PRO A 37 -18.68 15.39 -6.19
CA PRO A 37 -17.38 16.02 -6.03
C PRO A 37 -17.55 17.54 -5.89
N GLY A 38 -16.91 18.16 -4.89
CA GLY A 38 -16.83 19.62 -4.78
C GLY A 38 -17.69 20.28 -3.71
N SER A 39 -18.05 19.57 -2.63
CA SER A 39 -18.66 20.17 -1.44
C SER A 39 -18.08 19.61 -0.14
N VAL A 40 -18.34 20.30 0.97
CA VAL A 40 -18.24 19.72 2.31
C VAL A 40 -19.55 19.00 2.61
N PHE A 41 -19.50 17.77 3.12
CA PHE A 41 -20.69 17.01 3.44
C PHE A 41 -20.55 16.24 4.76
N VAL A 42 -21.68 15.84 5.34
CA VAL A 42 -21.73 14.99 6.54
C VAL A 42 -21.42 13.56 6.12
N SER A 43 -20.24 13.09 6.49
CA SER A 43 -19.70 11.82 6.01
C SER A 43 -19.96 10.66 6.97
N GLU A 44 -20.13 10.94 8.26
CA GLU A 44 -20.44 9.94 9.26
C GLU A 44 -21.23 10.54 10.43
N VAL A 45 -22.12 9.76 11.05
CA VAL A 45 -22.88 10.19 12.24
C VAL A 45 -22.94 9.08 13.29
N SER A 46 -22.71 9.43 14.56
CA SER A 46 -22.80 8.53 15.70
C SER A 46 -23.62 9.13 16.86
N PRO A 47 -24.96 8.96 16.81
CA PRO A 47 -25.90 9.49 17.83
C PRO A 47 -26.06 8.57 19.06
N TRP A 48 -25.41 7.40 19.07
CA TRP A 48 -25.42 6.48 20.23
C TRP A 48 -24.24 6.73 21.18
N SER A 49 -23.27 7.54 20.75
CA SER A 49 -21.98 7.71 21.43
C SER A 49 -22.13 8.46 22.77
N SER A 50 -23.07 9.40 22.87
CA SER A 50 -23.37 10.08 24.15
C SER A 50 -23.81 9.15 25.28
N ALA A 51 -24.52 8.06 24.95
CA ALA A 51 -25.11 7.16 25.93
C ALA A 51 -24.37 5.83 26.11
N SER A 52 -23.67 5.36 25.06
CA SER A 52 -23.16 3.98 25.01
C SER A 52 -21.65 3.85 24.74
N SER A 53 -20.95 4.97 24.50
CA SER A 53 -19.51 5.00 24.23
C SER A 53 -18.74 5.65 25.39
N PRO A 54 -17.47 5.28 25.65
CA PRO A 54 -16.61 6.01 26.58
C PRO A 54 -16.37 7.47 26.16
N VAL A 55 -16.61 7.82 24.89
CA VAL A 55 -16.57 9.21 24.40
C VAL A 55 -17.59 10.09 25.13
N ALA A 56 -18.76 9.56 25.50
CA ALA A 56 -19.82 10.27 26.24
C ALA A 56 -20.30 11.58 25.58
N ALA A 57 -20.22 11.68 24.25
CA ALA A 57 -20.83 12.75 23.46
C ALA A 57 -21.21 12.22 22.08
N ASP A 58 -22.29 12.75 21.50
CA ASP A 58 -22.61 12.49 20.10
C ASP A 58 -21.58 13.14 19.21
N TRP A 59 -21.37 12.57 18.03
CA TRP A 59 -20.45 13.12 17.06
C TRP A 59 -20.89 12.90 15.63
N PHE A 60 -20.44 13.78 14.76
CA PHE A 60 -20.52 13.62 13.32
C PHE A 60 -19.20 14.05 12.68
N GLU A 61 -19.01 13.63 11.44
CA GLU A 61 -17.85 13.99 10.64
C GLU A 61 -18.25 14.85 9.45
N LEU A 62 -17.42 15.84 9.12
CA LEU A 62 -17.46 16.55 7.85
C LEU A 62 -16.24 16.20 7.01
N THR A 63 -16.46 15.85 5.75
CA THR A 63 -15.37 15.67 4.77
C THR A 63 -15.43 16.77 3.72
N ASN A 64 -14.30 17.43 3.46
CA ASN A 64 -14.17 18.39 2.38
C ASN A 64 -13.71 17.70 1.07
N THR A 65 -14.63 17.53 0.13
CA THR A 65 -14.32 17.01 -1.21
C THR A 65 -14.01 18.10 -2.22
N THR A 66 -13.83 19.36 -1.81
CA THR A 66 -13.35 20.39 -2.73
C THR A 66 -11.84 20.26 -2.94
N ALA A 67 -11.34 20.77 -4.07
CA ALA A 67 -9.92 20.68 -4.42
C ALA A 67 -9.06 21.74 -3.68
N SER A 68 -9.67 22.46 -2.75
CA SER A 68 -9.02 23.54 -2.01
C SER A 68 -9.45 23.50 -0.55
N PRO A 69 -8.65 24.08 0.36
CA PRO A 69 -9.11 24.26 1.72
C PRO A 69 -10.41 25.07 1.77
N VAL A 70 -11.39 24.62 2.55
CA VAL A 70 -12.65 25.33 2.78
C VAL A 70 -12.62 25.96 4.16
N THR A 71 -12.72 27.28 4.22
CA THR A 71 -12.90 28.00 5.48
C THR A 71 -14.34 27.80 5.98
N ILE A 72 -14.46 27.20 7.16
CA ILE A 72 -15.76 26.91 7.81
C ILE A 72 -16.04 27.84 9.00
N THR A 73 -15.30 28.95 9.10
CA THR A 73 -15.49 29.94 10.17
C THR A 73 -16.92 30.47 10.14
N GLY A 74 -17.61 30.34 11.28
CA GLY A 74 -19.00 30.78 11.43
C GLY A 74 -20.05 29.78 10.93
N TRP A 75 -19.66 28.59 10.48
CA TRP A 75 -20.60 27.52 10.15
C TRP A 75 -21.33 27.00 11.38
N LYS A 76 -22.52 26.44 11.16
CA LYS A 76 -23.44 26.02 12.22
C LYS A 76 -24.05 24.66 11.95
N ILE A 77 -24.46 23.95 12.99
CA ILE A 77 -25.15 22.66 12.97
C ILE A 77 -26.55 22.81 13.58
N ASP A 78 -27.54 22.19 12.98
CA ASP A 78 -28.88 21.97 13.54
C ASP A 78 -29.25 20.49 13.46
N ASP A 79 -30.12 20.02 14.36
CA ASP A 79 -30.67 18.67 14.33
C ASP A 79 -31.89 18.56 13.38
N ASN A 80 -32.91 17.75 13.70
CA ASN A 80 -34.11 17.58 12.88
C ASN A 80 -34.99 18.82 12.67
N SER A 81 -34.77 19.94 13.37
CA SER A 81 -35.58 21.14 13.16
C SER A 81 -35.35 21.76 11.76
N ASN A 82 -34.13 21.59 11.23
CA ASN A 82 -33.64 22.15 9.98
C ASN A 82 -33.87 23.67 9.87
N LEU A 83 -33.53 24.41 10.93
CA LEU A 83 -33.68 25.86 11.03
C LEU A 83 -32.35 26.54 11.36
N PHE A 84 -31.84 27.37 10.44
CA PHE A 84 -30.63 28.17 10.71
C PHE A 84 -30.74 29.05 11.97
N SER A 85 -31.92 29.55 12.30
CA SER A 85 -32.16 30.33 13.51
C SER A 85 -32.03 29.54 14.82
N ALA A 86 -32.20 28.21 14.76
CA ALA A 86 -32.04 27.30 15.91
C ALA A 86 -30.64 26.67 15.98
N SER A 87 -29.90 26.68 14.86
CA SER A 87 -28.57 26.07 14.78
C SER A 87 -27.55 26.58 15.81
N LEU A 88 -26.60 25.72 16.17
CA LEU A 88 -25.48 25.96 17.08
C LEU A 88 -24.18 26.16 16.29
N ALA A 89 -23.25 26.96 16.82
CA ALA A 89 -21.98 27.23 16.15
C ALA A 89 -21.04 26.02 16.16
N LEU A 90 -20.37 25.77 15.04
CA LEU A 90 -19.21 24.89 14.97
C LEU A 90 -17.97 25.66 15.45
N THR A 91 -17.23 25.06 16.37
CA THR A 91 -16.10 25.71 17.07
C THR A 91 -14.87 24.80 17.06
N GLY A 92 -13.67 25.40 17.19
CA GLY A 92 -12.40 24.66 17.25
C GLY A 92 -11.72 24.39 15.91
N ILE A 93 -12.46 24.44 14.79
CA ILE A 93 -11.94 24.22 13.43
C ILE A 93 -12.31 25.41 12.55
N THR A 94 -11.34 25.99 11.86
CA THR A 94 -11.56 27.18 11.00
C THR A 94 -11.46 26.86 9.51
N THR A 95 -10.71 25.82 9.15
CA THR A 95 -10.48 25.40 7.77
C THR A 95 -10.41 23.88 7.72
N ILE A 96 -11.06 23.28 6.71
CA ILE A 96 -10.91 21.87 6.36
C ILE A 96 -10.09 21.82 5.07
N ALA A 97 -8.91 21.20 5.08
CA ALA A 97 -8.07 21.03 3.90
C ALA A 97 -8.79 20.19 2.82
N ALA A 98 -8.28 20.24 1.58
CA ALA A 98 -8.83 19.41 0.51
C ALA A 98 -8.66 17.92 0.86
N GLY A 99 -9.75 17.15 0.82
CA GLY A 99 -9.78 15.73 1.18
C GLY A 99 -9.73 15.43 2.68
N GLU A 100 -9.69 16.45 3.55
CA GLU A 100 -9.66 16.26 4.99
C GLU A 100 -11.05 15.94 5.56
N SER A 101 -11.09 15.00 6.49
CA SER A 101 -12.22 14.71 7.38
C SER A 101 -11.96 15.30 8.76
N VAL A 102 -12.96 15.97 9.33
CA VAL A 102 -12.88 16.55 10.68
C VAL A 102 -14.07 16.15 11.53
N ILE A 103 -13.84 15.98 12.83
CA ILE A 103 -14.85 15.50 13.78
C ILE A 103 -15.43 16.69 14.53
N PHE A 104 -16.75 16.68 14.73
CA PHE A 104 -17.43 17.57 15.68
C PHE A 104 -18.13 16.74 16.74
N VAL A 105 -17.79 17.01 18.00
CA VAL A 105 -18.41 16.36 19.18
C VAL A 105 -19.36 17.34 19.89
N GLU A 106 -20.43 16.84 20.49
CA GLU A 106 -21.39 17.64 21.30
C GLU A 106 -20.82 18.03 22.68
N SER A 107 -19.58 18.54 22.70
CA SER A 107 -18.93 19.00 23.94
C SER A 107 -17.73 19.88 23.63
N ALA A 108 -17.62 21.02 24.31
CA ALA A 108 -16.40 21.83 24.28
C ALA A 108 -15.30 21.31 25.24
N SER A 109 -15.52 20.16 25.88
CA SER A 109 -14.58 19.58 26.83
C SER A 109 -13.37 18.97 26.12
N ALA A 110 -12.17 19.50 26.38
CA ALA A 110 -10.92 18.91 25.91
C ALA A 110 -10.73 17.45 26.41
N THR A 111 -11.34 17.10 27.54
CA THR A 111 -11.38 15.72 28.04
C THR A 111 -12.17 14.82 27.11
N ILE A 112 -13.30 15.28 26.55
CA ILE A 112 -14.10 14.50 25.60
C ILE A 112 -13.33 14.32 24.28
N ALA A 113 -12.63 15.35 23.79
CA ALA A 113 -11.76 15.21 22.63
C ALA A 113 -10.60 14.21 22.88
N THR A 114 -10.06 14.19 24.10
CA THR A 114 -9.06 13.19 24.52
C THR A 114 -9.66 11.79 24.56
N LEU A 115 -10.86 11.65 25.16
CA LEU A 115 -11.59 10.39 25.23
C LEU A 115 -11.91 9.86 23.83
N PHE A 116 -12.33 10.72 22.91
CA PHE A 116 -12.52 10.36 21.51
C PHE A 116 -11.27 9.69 20.92
N ARG A 117 -10.11 10.32 21.07
CA ARG A 117 -8.84 9.78 20.57
C ARG A 117 -8.48 8.45 21.24
N THR A 118 -8.63 8.36 22.56
CA THR A 118 -8.32 7.12 23.29
C THR A 118 -9.30 5.99 22.97
N THR A 119 -10.59 6.29 22.78
CA THR A 119 -11.61 5.29 22.42
C THR A 119 -11.31 4.68 21.06
N TRP A 120 -11.09 5.52 20.05
CA TRP A 120 -10.91 5.04 18.68
C TRP A 120 -9.49 4.47 18.43
N TRP A 121 -8.44 5.12 18.94
CA TRP A 121 -7.04 4.75 18.66
C TRP A 121 -6.27 4.17 19.86
N GLY A 122 -6.90 4.04 21.03
CA GLY A 122 -6.29 3.45 22.24
C GLY A 122 -5.45 4.46 23.03
N SER A 123 -4.92 5.49 22.39
CA SER A 123 -4.23 6.60 23.03
C SER A 123 -4.30 7.87 22.18
N VAL A 124 -3.99 9.03 22.78
CA VAL A 124 -3.84 10.29 22.01
C VAL A 124 -2.71 10.18 20.99
N GLY A 125 -1.57 9.57 21.37
CA GLY A 125 -0.40 9.43 20.50
C GLY A 125 -0.59 8.48 19.32
N ALA A 126 -1.55 7.55 19.41
CA ALA A 126 -1.91 6.64 18.32
C ALA A 126 -2.97 7.24 17.36
N SER A 127 -3.64 8.33 17.75
CA SER A 127 -4.56 9.03 16.84
C SER A 127 -3.78 9.85 15.80
N PRO A 128 -4.31 10.03 14.56
CA PRO A 128 -3.63 10.80 13.54
C PRO A 128 -3.29 12.21 14.03
N ALA A 129 -2.03 12.63 13.84
CA ALA A 129 -1.55 13.93 14.27
C ALA A 129 -2.29 15.10 13.59
N SER A 130 -2.80 14.88 12.38
CA SER A 130 -3.61 15.83 11.63
C SER A 130 -5.10 15.82 11.99
N LEU A 131 -5.59 14.84 12.77
CA LEU A 131 -7.01 14.75 13.09
C LEU A 131 -7.46 16.01 13.82
N GLN A 132 -8.39 16.75 13.23
CA GLN A 132 -9.01 17.89 13.89
C GLN A 132 -10.32 17.46 14.57
N ILE A 133 -10.48 17.88 15.82
CA ILE A 133 -11.72 17.66 16.60
C ILE A 133 -12.21 19.03 17.07
N GLY A 134 -13.34 19.45 16.53
CA GLY A 134 -14.10 20.63 16.95
C GLY A 134 -15.28 20.25 17.83
N SER A 135 -16.06 21.27 18.19
CA SER A 135 -17.23 21.10 19.05
C SER A 135 -18.44 21.90 18.61
N TYR A 136 -19.61 21.44 19.03
CA TYR A 136 -20.84 22.22 19.08
C TYR A 136 -21.47 22.07 20.47
N THR A 137 -22.02 23.16 21.00
CA THR A 137 -22.57 23.18 22.37
C THR A 137 -23.78 24.09 22.44
N GLY A 138 -24.79 23.70 23.20
CA GLY A 138 -26.03 24.46 23.37
C GLY A 138 -27.21 23.53 23.58
N THR A 139 -28.42 24.08 23.58
CA THR A 139 -29.65 23.29 23.63
C THR A 139 -30.27 23.21 22.24
N GLY A 140 -30.78 22.04 21.84
CA GLY A 140 -31.57 21.88 20.61
C GLY A 140 -30.79 21.46 19.36
N ALA A 141 -29.65 20.76 19.51
CA ALA A 141 -29.00 20.07 18.39
C ALA A 141 -28.37 18.72 18.81
N GLY A 142 -28.91 18.08 19.85
CA GLY A 142 -28.44 16.77 20.31
C GLY A 142 -28.98 15.66 19.39
N LEU A 143 -28.22 14.59 19.18
CA LEU A 143 -28.57 13.59 18.17
C LEU A 143 -29.31 12.39 18.79
N SER A 144 -30.62 12.28 18.55
CA SER A 144 -31.43 11.20 19.09
C SER A 144 -31.08 9.82 18.53
N SER A 145 -30.86 8.85 19.42
CA SER A 145 -30.66 7.43 19.04
C SER A 145 -31.92 6.76 18.46
N SER A 146 -33.10 7.38 18.56
CA SER A 146 -34.34 6.89 17.92
C SER A 146 -34.50 7.38 16.47
N GLY A 147 -33.59 8.23 16.00
CA GLY A 147 -33.60 8.86 14.69
C GLY A 147 -33.59 10.37 14.79
N ASP A 148 -32.77 11.00 13.95
CA ASP A 148 -32.55 12.45 13.95
C ASP A 148 -31.99 12.93 12.60
N ALA A 149 -31.47 14.17 12.57
CA ALA A 149 -30.75 14.73 11.43
C ALA A 149 -29.51 15.51 11.83
N VAL A 150 -28.62 15.74 10.85
CA VAL A 150 -27.48 16.67 10.93
C VAL A 150 -27.61 17.64 9.75
N ASN A 151 -27.80 18.92 10.05
CA ASN A 151 -27.96 20.02 9.09
C ASN A 151 -26.84 21.06 9.24
N ILE A 152 -25.95 21.15 8.25
CA ILE A 152 -24.81 22.05 8.25
C ILE A 152 -25.14 23.30 7.47
N TYR A 153 -24.94 24.46 8.10
CA TYR A 153 -25.14 25.76 7.50
C TYR A 153 -23.83 26.55 7.43
N ASP A 154 -23.64 27.33 6.37
CA ASP A 154 -22.58 28.32 6.33
C ASP A 154 -22.91 29.56 7.20
N ALA A 155 -21.96 30.49 7.31
CA ALA A 155 -22.13 31.71 8.10
C ALA A 155 -23.24 32.65 7.58
N SER A 156 -23.69 32.49 6.33
CA SER A 156 -24.78 33.28 5.73
C SER A 156 -26.15 32.61 5.89
N GLY A 157 -26.19 31.39 6.43
CA GLY A 157 -27.41 30.61 6.62
C GLY A 157 -27.80 29.73 5.45
N ASN A 158 -26.90 29.49 4.50
CA ASN A 158 -27.15 28.51 3.43
C ASN A 158 -26.90 27.09 3.94
N LEU A 159 -27.80 26.17 3.64
CA LEU A 159 -27.61 24.75 3.93
C LEU A 159 -26.52 24.17 3.01
N ILE A 160 -25.47 23.63 3.60
CA ILE A 160 -24.33 23.00 2.93
C ILE A 160 -24.52 21.48 2.83
N SER A 161 -24.99 20.84 3.91
CA SER A 161 -25.20 19.40 3.95
C SER A 161 -26.35 19.05 4.87
N ASN A 162 -27.16 18.08 4.48
CA ASN A 162 -28.25 17.53 5.29
C ASN A 162 -28.25 16.01 5.19
N VAL A 163 -28.24 15.34 6.33
CA VAL A 163 -28.57 13.91 6.43
C VAL A 163 -29.60 13.69 7.53
N SER A 164 -30.47 12.70 7.37
CA SER A 164 -31.33 12.18 8.42
C SER A 164 -31.12 10.68 8.57
N PHE A 165 -31.36 10.13 9.75
CA PHE A 165 -31.12 8.72 10.04
C PHE A 165 -32.19 8.16 10.96
N GLY A 166 -32.38 6.84 10.89
CA GLY A 166 -33.31 6.11 11.73
C GLY A 166 -32.73 5.74 13.10
N ALA A 167 -33.37 4.76 13.74
CA ALA A 167 -32.89 4.25 15.03
C ALA A 167 -31.46 3.70 14.92
N SER A 168 -30.66 4.03 15.92
CA SER A 168 -29.28 3.60 16.05
C SER A 168 -29.17 2.15 16.46
N THR A 169 -28.01 1.55 16.17
CA THR A 169 -27.62 0.28 16.78
C THR A 169 -27.44 0.42 18.29
N ALA A 170 -27.61 -0.68 19.03
CA ALA A 170 -27.43 -0.73 20.47
C ALA A 170 -26.40 -1.82 20.85
N ALA A 171 -25.85 -1.72 22.06
CA ALA A 171 -24.94 -2.74 22.60
C ALA A 171 -25.55 -4.16 22.49
N PRO A 172 -24.73 -5.19 22.18
CA PRO A 172 -23.26 -5.18 22.19
C PRO A 172 -22.59 -4.74 20.88
N THR A 173 -23.34 -4.37 19.83
CA THR A 173 -22.77 -3.98 18.54
C THR A 173 -23.21 -2.57 18.16
N LEU A 174 -22.31 -1.60 18.34
CA LEU A 174 -22.53 -0.19 18.07
C LEU A 174 -21.84 0.19 16.75
N LYS A 175 -22.58 0.75 15.81
CA LYS A 175 -22.12 1.15 14.48
C LYS A 175 -22.64 2.54 14.15
N SER A 176 -21.76 3.43 13.71
CA SER A 176 -22.14 4.71 13.14
C SER A 176 -22.85 4.55 11.79
N PHE A 177 -23.52 5.61 11.36
CA PHE A 177 -24.08 5.73 10.02
C PHE A 177 -23.00 6.21 9.06
N ASP A 178 -22.61 5.35 8.12
CA ASP A 178 -21.66 5.64 7.05
C ASP A 178 -22.40 6.38 5.92
N ASN A 179 -21.87 7.53 5.52
CA ASN A 179 -22.34 8.28 4.37
C ASN A 179 -21.21 8.54 3.34
N ALA A 180 -20.32 7.58 3.10
CA ALA A 180 -19.26 7.72 2.09
C ALA A 180 -19.79 8.06 0.68
N ALA A 181 -21.06 7.76 0.42
CA ALA A 181 -21.77 8.12 -0.81
C ALA A 181 -22.13 9.62 -0.94
N ALA A 182 -21.85 10.43 0.08
CA ALA A 182 -22.31 11.81 0.24
C ALA A 182 -23.80 12.01 -0.12
N ALA A 183 -24.64 11.09 0.35
CA ALA A 183 -26.07 11.20 0.17
C ALA A 183 -26.62 12.37 0.99
N SER A 184 -27.68 12.99 0.50
CA SER A 184 -28.48 13.98 1.22
C SER A 184 -29.81 13.39 1.65
N GLY A 185 -30.33 13.78 2.82
CA GLY A 185 -31.55 13.23 3.38
C GLY A 185 -31.32 11.89 4.07
N ALA A 186 -32.26 10.95 3.94
CA ALA A 186 -32.24 9.71 4.72
C ALA A 186 -31.05 8.81 4.37
N ILE A 187 -30.20 8.51 5.36
CA ILE A 187 -29.11 7.54 5.33
C ILE A 187 -29.41 6.36 6.27
N SER A 188 -28.96 5.17 5.89
CA SER A 188 -29.16 3.94 6.68
C SER A 188 -28.01 2.95 6.61
N THR A 189 -26.96 3.25 5.85
CA THR A 189 -25.77 2.41 5.76
C THR A 189 -25.03 2.47 7.09
N LEU A 190 -24.70 1.30 7.66
CA LEU A 190 -23.97 1.20 8.91
C LEU A 190 -22.51 0.86 8.63
N SER A 191 -21.61 1.48 9.40
CA SER A 191 -20.16 1.25 9.28
C SER A 191 -19.79 -0.23 9.49
N ALA A 192 -18.81 -0.70 8.73
CA ALA A 192 -18.32 -2.07 8.77
C ALA A 192 -16.79 -2.08 8.66
N VAL A 193 -16.11 -2.84 9.52
CA VAL A 193 -14.64 -2.91 9.54
C VAL A 193 -14.09 -3.22 8.15
N GLY A 194 -13.14 -2.40 7.69
CA GLY A 194 -12.51 -2.51 6.37
C GLY A 194 -13.30 -1.87 5.21
N VAL A 195 -14.49 -1.31 5.46
CA VAL A 195 -15.31 -0.65 4.44
C VAL A 195 -15.23 0.86 4.63
N ASN A 196 -14.95 1.60 3.55
CA ASN A 196 -14.90 3.07 3.52
C ASN A 196 -13.98 3.75 4.55
N GLY A 197 -13.00 3.02 5.10
CA GLY A 197 -12.14 3.53 6.17
C GLY A 197 -12.63 3.20 7.58
N ALA A 198 -13.74 2.46 7.73
CA ALA A 198 -14.24 2.07 9.05
C ALA A 198 -13.40 0.99 9.72
N PHE A 199 -13.23 1.12 11.02
CA PHE A 199 -12.47 0.22 11.89
C PHE A 199 -13.16 0.05 13.25
N ALA A 200 -12.70 -0.92 14.03
CA ALA A 200 -13.20 -1.14 15.39
C ALA A 200 -12.49 -0.20 16.36
N ALA A 201 -13.23 0.46 17.26
CA ALA A 201 -12.64 1.30 18.31
C ALA A 201 -11.70 0.45 19.18
N ALA A 202 -10.52 0.99 19.49
CA ALA A 202 -9.49 0.29 20.27
C ALA A 202 -9.86 0.11 21.76
N THR A 203 -10.59 1.05 22.35
CA THR A 203 -11.06 0.97 23.75
C THR A 203 -12.57 1.26 23.86
N PRO A 204 -13.44 0.35 23.36
CA PRO A 204 -14.88 0.52 23.43
C PRO A 204 -15.41 0.28 24.86
N THR A 205 -16.68 0.57 25.10
CA THR A 205 -17.34 0.15 26.36
C THR A 205 -17.21 -1.37 26.55
N VAL A 206 -16.80 -1.79 27.74
CA VAL A 206 -16.59 -3.22 28.06
C VAL A 206 -17.85 -4.04 27.75
N GLY A 207 -17.69 -5.12 26.99
CA GLY A 207 -18.80 -5.98 26.55
C GLY A 207 -19.54 -5.47 25.32
N SER A 208 -19.05 -4.42 24.65
CA SER A 208 -19.54 -3.93 23.37
C SER A 208 -18.41 -3.84 22.33
N THR A 209 -18.81 -3.71 21.08
CA THR A 209 -17.97 -3.37 19.93
C THR A 209 -18.48 -2.06 19.35
N GLU A 210 -17.56 -1.14 19.02
CA GLU A 210 -17.86 0.13 18.38
C GLU A 210 -17.18 0.13 17.01
N THR A 211 -17.90 0.43 15.94
CA THR A 211 -17.37 0.46 14.56
C THR A 211 -17.76 1.75 13.87
N GLY A 212 -16.77 2.40 13.25
CA GLY A 212 -16.92 3.68 12.55
C GLY A 212 -15.64 4.05 11.81
N SER A 213 -15.68 5.12 11.00
CA SER A 213 -14.60 5.62 10.16
C SER A 213 -14.08 7.02 10.55
N PRO A 214 -13.94 7.37 11.84
CA PRO A 214 -13.58 8.73 12.21
C PRO A 214 -12.18 9.09 11.69
N GLY A 215 -12.10 10.25 11.03
CA GLY A 215 -10.90 10.84 10.46
C GLY A 215 -10.63 10.47 9.00
N VAL A 216 -11.35 9.51 8.39
CA VAL A 216 -11.13 9.09 6.99
C VAL A 216 -12.39 8.49 6.37
N ILE A 217 -12.81 8.98 5.20
CA ILE A 217 -13.80 8.32 4.33
C ILE A 217 -13.14 7.96 3.00
N ALA A 218 -13.13 6.67 2.62
CA ALA A 218 -12.60 6.24 1.33
C ALA A 218 -13.56 6.60 0.17
N GLY A 219 -13.05 7.25 -0.89
CA GLY A 219 -13.81 7.56 -2.11
C GLY A 219 -14.20 9.05 -2.32
N SER A 220 -13.77 9.95 -1.45
CA SER A 220 -14.15 11.37 -1.42
C SER A 220 -13.13 12.29 -2.11
N LEU A 221 -12.77 12.00 -3.37
CA LEU A 221 -11.76 12.79 -4.09
C LEU A 221 -12.38 14.04 -4.78
N PRO A 222 -11.66 15.20 -4.87
CA PRO A 222 -12.19 16.45 -5.46
C PRO A 222 -12.54 16.54 -6.96
N PRO A 223 -12.71 17.75 -7.57
CA PRO A 223 -12.73 17.99 -9.05
C PRO A 223 -11.48 18.76 -9.67
N THR A 224 -11.27 18.82 -11.03
CA THR A 224 -9.99 19.02 -11.83
C THR A 224 -10.14 19.96 -12.97
N THR A 225 -9.22 20.89 -13.02
CA THR A 225 -9.05 21.77 -14.15
C THR A 225 -7.77 21.41 -14.90
N THR A 226 -7.91 20.99 -16.17
CA THR A 226 -6.82 20.91 -17.17
C THR A 226 -6.93 22.11 -18.12
N THR A 227 -5.81 22.69 -18.58
CA THR A 227 -5.79 23.73 -19.65
C THR A 227 -4.64 23.52 -20.64
N ALA A 228 -4.91 23.74 -21.95
CA ALA A 228 -3.96 24.01 -23.04
C ALA A 228 -4.62 24.91 -24.14
N PRO A 229 -3.87 25.61 -25.03
CA PRO A 229 -4.23 26.96 -25.51
C PRO A 229 -4.62 27.14 -27.01
N GLY A 230 -5.43 28.17 -27.31
CA GLY A 230 -5.62 28.82 -28.64
C GLY A 230 -7.05 29.27 -28.98
N ALA A 231 -7.30 30.58 -29.12
CA ALA A 231 -8.59 31.26 -28.85
C ALA A 231 -9.58 31.50 -30.01
N THR A 232 -10.90 31.34 -29.75
CA THR A 232 -11.89 32.45 -29.64
C THR A 232 -13.28 31.95 -29.15
N THR A 233 -13.64 32.37 -27.93
CA THR A 233 -14.98 32.59 -27.35
C THR A 233 -16.14 31.62 -27.64
N THR A 234 -16.15 30.48 -26.94
CA THR A 234 -17.31 29.83 -26.29
C THR A 234 -16.76 28.75 -25.34
N THR A 235 -16.90 28.92 -24.02
CA THR A 235 -16.22 28.10 -23.00
C THR A 235 -16.80 26.68 -22.90
N PRO A 236 -16.03 25.59 -23.12
CA PRO A 236 -16.47 24.20 -22.90
C PRO A 236 -16.49 23.81 -21.40
N PRO A 237 -17.17 22.71 -21.01
CA PRO A 237 -17.44 22.37 -19.61
C PRO A 237 -16.18 21.98 -18.82
N ALA A 238 -16.09 22.43 -17.56
CA ALA A 238 -15.01 22.10 -16.63
C ALA A 238 -15.15 20.69 -16.05
N THR A 239 -14.06 19.92 -16.14
CA THR A 239 -13.83 18.55 -15.68
C THR A 239 -13.63 18.43 -14.16
N THR A 240 -13.59 17.20 -13.63
CA THR A 240 -13.41 16.84 -12.22
C THR A 240 -12.09 15.99 -12.03
N THR A 241 -11.24 16.21 -11.01
CA THR A 241 -9.98 15.59 -10.47
C THR A 241 -10.37 15.37 -9.07
N THR A 242 -10.78 14.13 -8.92
CA THR A 242 -10.09 13.25 -8.05
C THR A 242 -8.70 13.81 -7.69
N VAL A 243 -8.45 14.37 -6.50
CA VAL A 243 -7.06 14.38 -6.00
C VAL A 243 -6.80 12.91 -5.70
N PRO A 244 -6.14 12.17 -6.59
CA PRO A 244 -5.99 10.74 -6.42
C PRO A 244 -5.28 10.48 -5.09
N GLY A 245 -5.57 9.35 -4.45
CA GLY A 245 -4.58 8.74 -3.56
C GLY A 245 -3.22 8.72 -4.26
N PRO A 246 -2.10 8.64 -3.54
CA PRO A 246 -0.77 8.72 -4.14
C PRO A 246 -0.73 7.90 -5.44
N SER A 247 -0.53 8.59 -6.56
CA SER A 247 -0.63 7.94 -7.86
C SER A 247 0.56 7.02 -8.04
N TYR A 248 0.29 5.73 -8.19
CA TYR A 248 1.31 4.76 -8.52
C TYR A 248 1.50 4.75 -10.04
N GLY A 249 2.73 4.96 -10.48
CA GLY A 249 3.11 4.77 -11.87
C GLY A 249 3.10 3.30 -12.23
N ALA A 250 3.00 2.98 -13.52
CA ALA A 250 3.24 1.61 -13.96
C ALA A 250 4.66 1.17 -13.60
N TRP A 251 4.83 -0.11 -13.27
CA TRP A 251 6.14 -0.73 -13.15
C TRP A 251 7.01 -0.40 -14.38
N LEU A 252 8.21 0.14 -14.14
CA LEU A 252 9.10 0.61 -15.22
C LEU A 252 9.81 -0.52 -15.96
N GLY A 253 9.75 -1.72 -15.39
CA GLY A 253 10.39 -2.88 -15.94
C GLY A 253 9.49 -3.72 -16.84
N SER A 254 9.81 -5.01 -16.91
CA SER A 254 9.01 -5.97 -17.66
C SER A 254 7.58 -6.04 -17.10
N ALA A 255 6.58 -5.94 -17.97
CA ALA A 255 5.17 -6.14 -17.60
C ALA A 255 4.88 -7.57 -17.08
N ASN A 256 5.64 -8.55 -17.58
CA ASN A 256 5.56 -9.95 -17.18
C ASN A 256 6.68 -10.28 -16.20
N VAL A 257 6.40 -11.27 -15.34
CA VAL A 257 7.39 -11.99 -14.55
C VAL A 257 7.45 -13.45 -14.99
N SER A 258 8.58 -14.10 -14.77
CA SER A 258 8.76 -15.54 -15.00
C SER A 258 9.13 -16.23 -13.69
N THR A 259 8.65 -17.44 -13.47
CA THR A 259 9.15 -18.30 -12.38
C THR A 259 10.59 -18.69 -12.70
N VAL A 260 11.47 -18.63 -11.70
CA VAL A 260 12.91 -18.87 -11.87
C VAL A 260 13.49 -19.78 -10.80
N ASP A 261 12.65 -20.50 -10.04
CA ASP A 261 13.01 -21.65 -9.22
C ASP A 261 12.45 -22.95 -9.82
N LEU A 262 12.88 -24.10 -9.32
CA LEU A 262 12.25 -25.38 -9.68
C LEU A 262 10.95 -25.53 -8.89
N ALA A 263 9.97 -26.20 -9.49
CA ALA A 263 8.71 -26.47 -8.84
C ALA A 263 8.92 -27.20 -7.50
N SER A 264 8.30 -26.72 -6.44
CA SER A 264 8.40 -27.24 -5.07
C SER A 264 9.83 -27.24 -4.51
N THR A 265 10.71 -26.35 -4.98
CA THR A 265 12.01 -26.10 -4.32
C THR A 265 11.79 -25.67 -2.88
N PHE A 266 10.87 -24.73 -2.71
CA PHE A 266 10.33 -24.29 -1.44
C PHE A 266 8.88 -24.80 -1.38
N THR A 267 8.39 -25.08 -0.18
CA THR A 267 7.02 -25.59 0.01
C THR A 267 6.07 -24.52 0.57
N SER A 268 6.61 -23.35 0.96
CA SER A 268 5.99 -22.11 1.47
C SER A 268 7.07 -21.29 2.20
N ASN A 269 6.78 -20.07 2.62
CA ASN A 269 7.57 -19.28 3.57
C ASN A 269 8.91 -18.76 3.05
N LEU A 270 9.13 -18.68 1.73
CA LEU A 270 10.30 -17.93 1.23
C LEU A 270 9.99 -16.44 1.34
N SER A 271 10.68 -15.77 2.26
CA SER A 271 10.50 -14.35 2.57
C SER A 271 11.64 -13.53 1.95
N GLY A 272 12.37 -12.73 2.72
CA GLY A 272 13.35 -11.76 2.25
C GLY A 272 14.44 -12.30 1.33
N LEU A 273 14.90 -11.44 0.42
CA LEU A 273 15.91 -11.75 -0.59
C LEU A 273 16.99 -10.68 -0.68
N ASP A 274 18.24 -11.08 -0.94
CA ASP A 274 19.31 -10.15 -1.34
C ASP A 274 20.20 -10.73 -2.45
N TYR A 275 20.82 -9.88 -3.27
CA TYR A 275 21.60 -10.30 -4.45
C TYR A 275 23.09 -9.99 -4.30
N GLU A 276 23.90 -11.04 -4.15
CA GLU A 276 25.36 -10.92 -4.15
C GLU A 276 25.93 -11.06 -5.56
N GLY A 277 26.37 -9.93 -6.13
CA GLY A 277 27.01 -9.87 -7.44
C GLY A 277 28.46 -10.35 -7.45
N THR A 278 28.91 -10.83 -8.62
CA THR A 278 30.32 -11.24 -8.84
C THR A 278 31.26 -10.08 -9.22
N GLY A 279 30.73 -8.85 -9.31
CA GLY A 279 31.42 -7.71 -9.91
C GLY A 279 31.53 -7.79 -11.45
N SER A 280 30.84 -8.75 -12.07
CA SER A 280 30.77 -8.93 -13.52
C SER A 280 29.34 -9.25 -13.97
N SER A 281 29.15 -9.58 -15.25
CA SER A 281 27.86 -10.04 -15.78
C SER A 281 27.59 -11.54 -15.53
N VAL A 282 28.49 -12.24 -14.83
CA VAL A 282 28.33 -13.66 -14.50
C VAL A 282 27.42 -13.80 -13.28
N PRO A 283 26.30 -14.57 -13.38
CA PRO A 283 25.35 -14.85 -12.28
C PRO A 283 26.02 -15.06 -10.93
N GLY A 284 25.55 -14.31 -9.94
CA GLY A 284 26.04 -14.33 -8.58
C GLY A 284 25.24 -15.29 -7.72
N VAL A 285 24.90 -14.83 -6.51
CA VAL A 285 24.12 -15.59 -5.54
C VAL A 285 22.88 -14.77 -5.18
N ILE A 286 21.73 -15.45 -5.10
CA ILE A 286 20.58 -14.91 -4.37
C ILE A 286 20.59 -15.56 -2.99
N TRP A 287 20.64 -14.72 -1.96
CA TRP A 287 20.38 -15.11 -0.58
C TRP A 287 18.88 -15.02 -0.34
N GLY A 288 18.31 -16.02 0.32
CA GLY A 288 16.88 -16.01 0.67
C GLY A 288 16.65 -16.64 2.02
N VAL A 289 15.76 -16.06 2.81
CA VAL A 289 15.39 -16.60 4.13
C VAL A 289 14.00 -17.22 4.11
N VAL A 290 13.83 -18.23 4.96
CA VAL A 290 12.56 -18.87 5.23
C VAL A 290 12.18 -18.65 6.68
N ASN A 291 10.95 -18.21 6.94
CA ASN A 291 10.46 -17.84 8.28
C ASN A 291 10.54 -19.01 9.25
N GLY A 292 9.83 -20.10 8.95
CA GLY A 292 9.68 -21.26 9.83
C GLY A 292 9.65 -22.59 9.08
N PRO A 293 10.56 -23.55 9.36
CA PRO A 293 11.72 -23.42 10.25
C PRO A 293 12.76 -22.45 9.69
N GLY A 294 13.32 -21.61 10.55
CA GLY A 294 14.26 -20.54 10.19
C GLY A 294 15.44 -21.06 9.39
N THR A 295 15.52 -20.70 8.11
CA THR A 295 16.52 -21.27 7.18
C THR A 295 17.05 -20.22 6.23
N LEU A 296 18.38 -20.15 6.07
CA LEU A 296 19.02 -19.36 5.03
C LEU A 296 19.37 -20.26 3.85
N TYR A 297 19.05 -19.79 2.64
CA TYR A 297 19.41 -20.42 1.39
C TYR A 297 20.45 -19.61 0.63
N ARG A 298 21.42 -20.34 0.07
CA ARG A 298 22.33 -19.85 -0.96
C ARG A 298 21.84 -20.36 -2.30
N LEU A 299 21.33 -19.49 -3.16
CA LEU A 299 20.81 -19.88 -4.48
C LEU A 299 21.80 -19.53 -5.58
N VAL A 300 22.09 -20.50 -6.44
CA VAL A 300 22.97 -20.37 -7.60
C VAL A 300 22.20 -20.59 -8.88
N PHE A 301 22.59 -19.87 -9.93
CA PHE A 301 21.95 -19.99 -11.24
C PHE A 301 22.51 -21.19 -12.02
N ASP A 302 21.64 -22.11 -12.43
CA ASP A 302 22.01 -23.33 -13.17
C ASP A 302 22.01 -23.15 -14.71
N GLY A 303 21.70 -21.95 -15.18
CA GLY A 303 21.50 -21.62 -16.59
C GLY A 303 20.04 -21.39 -16.96
N SER A 304 19.09 -21.80 -16.12
CA SER A 304 17.65 -21.56 -16.28
C SER A 304 16.96 -21.13 -14.99
N ASN A 305 17.34 -21.69 -13.85
CA ASN A 305 16.73 -21.47 -12.55
C ASN A 305 17.77 -21.13 -11.48
N TRP A 306 17.33 -20.47 -10.44
CA TRP A 306 18.01 -20.31 -9.17
C TRP A 306 17.66 -21.50 -8.29
N ILE A 307 18.68 -22.31 -7.97
CA ILE A 307 18.53 -23.54 -7.21
C ILE A 307 19.40 -23.50 -5.95
N PRO A 308 19.03 -24.20 -4.87
CA PRO A 308 19.90 -24.35 -3.71
C PRO A 308 21.28 -24.85 -4.11
N ASP A 309 22.32 -24.16 -3.63
CA ASP A 309 23.68 -24.60 -3.84
C ASP A 309 23.91 -25.95 -3.17
N THR A 310 24.34 -26.94 -3.94
CA THR A 310 24.64 -28.28 -3.42
C THR A 310 26.02 -28.40 -2.79
N SER A 311 26.84 -27.35 -2.85
CA SER A 311 28.17 -27.30 -2.24
C SER A 311 28.11 -26.87 -0.77
N SER A 312 29.15 -27.19 0.01
CA SER A 312 29.39 -26.63 1.36
C SER A 312 28.20 -26.72 2.34
N ASP A 313 27.45 -27.83 2.25
CA ASP A 313 26.26 -28.16 3.06
C ASP A 313 25.04 -27.25 2.84
N TRP A 314 24.98 -26.50 1.73
CA TRP A 314 23.87 -25.61 1.39
C TRP A 314 22.66 -26.28 0.74
N GLY A 315 22.76 -27.57 0.41
CA GLY A 315 21.78 -28.24 -0.46
C GLY A 315 20.34 -28.26 0.06
N ALA A 316 20.14 -28.10 1.36
CA ALA A 316 18.83 -27.98 2.01
C ALA A 316 18.65 -26.62 2.71
N GLY A 317 19.48 -25.63 2.36
CA GLY A 317 19.69 -24.43 3.18
C GLY A 317 20.39 -24.77 4.50
N LYS A 318 20.65 -23.75 5.31
CA LYS A 318 21.19 -23.90 6.66
C LYS A 318 20.23 -23.32 7.68
N ALA A 319 19.89 -24.11 8.70
CA ALA A 319 19.01 -23.67 9.78
C ALA A 319 19.66 -22.53 10.57
N LEU A 320 18.90 -21.48 10.85
CA LEU A 320 19.36 -20.30 11.58
C LEU A 320 19.08 -20.44 13.09
N ARG A 321 20.11 -20.22 13.90
CA ARG A 321 20.05 -20.33 15.37
C ARG A 321 20.49 -19.03 16.01
N TYR A 322 19.88 -18.69 17.14
CA TYR A 322 20.32 -17.58 17.99
C TYR A 322 21.73 -17.81 18.55
N PRO A 323 22.42 -16.80 19.14
CA PRO A 323 23.81 -16.94 19.57
C PRO A 323 24.08 -18.06 20.59
N THR A 324 23.05 -18.55 21.27
CA THR A 324 23.14 -19.72 22.16
C THR A 324 23.28 -21.05 21.43
N GLY A 325 23.11 -21.07 20.10
CA GLY A 325 22.99 -22.27 19.27
C GLY A 325 21.60 -22.92 19.33
N LEU A 326 20.65 -22.31 20.03
CA LEU A 326 19.28 -22.80 20.22
C LEU A 326 18.25 -21.84 19.60
N GLY A 327 16.98 -22.25 19.60
CA GLY A 327 15.86 -21.49 19.08
C GLY A 327 15.69 -21.64 17.57
N ASP A 328 14.53 -21.21 17.08
CA ASP A 328 14.16 -21.24 15.66
C ASP A 328 13.85 -19.81 15.23
N ALA A 329 14.80 -19.16 14.56
CA ALA A 329 14.68 -17.75 14.21
C ALA A 329 13.61 -17.57 13.14
N ASP A 330 12.56 -16.81 13.45
CA ASP A 330 11.53 -16.47 12.48
C ASP A 330 12.07 -15.40 11.54
N SER A 331 12.62 -15.83 10.41
CA SER A 331 13.54 -15.05 9.58
C SER A 331 12.82 -14.41 8.41
N GLU A 332 12.73 -13.08 8.40
CA GLU A 332 11.88 -12.34 7.47
C GLU A 332 12.68 -11.58 6.41
N GLY A 333 13.77 -10.94 6.78
CA GLY A 333 14.61 -10.18 5.84
C GLY A 333 16.05 -10.65 5.85
N VAL A 334 16.77 -10.42 4.76
CA VAL A 334 18.19 -10.74 4.67
C VAL A 334 18.95 -9.62 3.97
N THR A 335 20.13 -9.27 4.49
CA THR A 335 21.06 -8.36 3.80
C THR A 335 22.51 -8.65 4.18
N PHE A 336 23.47 -7.99 3.54
CA PHE A 336 24.87 -8.03 3.92
C PHE A 336 25.58 -6.70 3.65
N VAL A 337 26.64 -6.44 4.41
CA VAL A 337 27.36 -5.16 4.37
C VAL A 337 28.07 -4.98 3.03
N GLY A 338 27.98 -3.78 2.46
CA GLY A 338 28.62 -3.42 1.19
C GLY A 338 27.98 -4.05 -0.04
N ASP A 339 27.04 -5.00 0.15
CA ASP A 339 26.20 -5.66 -0.86
C ASP A 339 27.06 -6.28 -2.02
N SER A 340 28.38 -6.36 -1.85
CA SER A 340 29.35 -6.86 -2.84
C SER A 340 29.98 -8.16 -2.42
N SER A 341 30.01 -8.46 -1.12
CA SER A 341 30.33 -9.79 -0.65
C SER A 341 29.70 -10.10 0.69
N SER A 342 29.08 -11.28 0.79
CA SER A 342 28.47 -11.78 2.02
C SER A 342 29.50 -12.35 3.00
N VAL A 343 30.77 -12.49 2.61
CA VAL A 343 31.82 -13.13 3.43
C VAL A 343 32.07 -12.42 4.76
N ASP A 344 31.81 -11.12 4.84
CA ASP A 344 31.94 -10.32 6.05
C ASP A 344 30.70 -10.42 6.96
N GLY A 345 29.73 -11.25 6.59
CA GLY A 345 28.57 -11.62 7.39
C GLY A 345 27.24 -11.32 6.70
N ILE A 346 26.28 -12.21 6.93
CA ILE A 346 24.88 -12.06 6.52
C ILE A 346 24.07 -11.63 7.73
N TYR A 347 23.19 -10.67 7.54
CA TYR A 347 22.33 -10.10 8.56
C TYR A 347 20.89 -10.47 8.25
N VAL A 348 20.16 -10.94 9.26
CA VAL A 348 18.79 -11.40 9.12
C VAL A 348 17.92 -10.68 10.15
N SER A 349 16.82 -10.07 9.71
CA SER A 349 15.78 -9.57 10.59
C SER A 349 14.87 -10.72 11.02
N THR A 350 14.50 -10.72 12.31
CA THR A 350 13.62 -11.73 12.88
C THR A 350 12.59 -11.10 13.77
N GLU A 351 11.33 -11.51 13.66
CA GLU A 351 10.28 -11.00 14.53
C GLU A 351 10.15 -11.76 15.86
N ARG A 352 10.51 -13.05 15.90
CA ARG A 352 10.39 -13.90 17.09
C ARG A 352 11.26 -15.16 17.04
N ASP A 353 11.19 -15.95 18.12
CA ASP A 353 11.57 -17.37 18.10
C ASP A 353 10.30 -18.19 17.82
N ASN A 354 10.31 -19.00 16.75
CA ASN A 354 9.20 -19.87 16.38
C ASN A 354 8.88 -20.93 17.46
N GLY A 355 9.85 -21.28 18.31
CA GLY A 355 9.62 -22.09 19.51
C GLY A 355 8.87 -21.36 20.63
N ALA A 356 8.77 -20.03 20.56
CA ALA A 356 8.08 -19.14 21.51
C ALA A 356 7.18 -18.13 20.78
N SER A 357 6.33 -18.63 19.87
CA SER A 357 5.70 -17.82 18.81
C SER A 357 4.75 -16.70 19.26
N SER A 358 4.37 -16.65 20.54
CA SER A 358 3.51 -15.60 21.12
C SER A 358 4.28 -14.41 21.69
N THR A 359 5.61 -14.40 21.60
CA THR A 359 6.47 -13.38 22.20
C THR A 359 7.36 -12.76 21.13
N SER A 360 7.22 -11.45 20.91
CA SER A 360 8.09 -10.70 20.00
C SER A 360 9.54 -10.73 20.50
N ARG A 361 10.46 -10.92 19.56
CA ARG A 361 11.91 -10.83 19.75
C ARG A 361 12.51 -10.18 18.52
N LEU A 362 12.17 -8.92 18.32
CA LEU A 362 12.58 -8.08 17.19
C LEU A 362 14.11 -7.99 17.17
N SER A 363 14.77 -8.79 16.35
CA SER A 363 16.23 -8.94 16.37
C SER A 363 16.83 -8.82 14.99
N VAL A 364 18.02 -8.22 14.92
CA VAL A 364 18.93 -8.43 13.79
C VAL A 364 19.97 -9.45 14.23
N LEU A 365 20.11 -10.53 13.47
CA LEU A 365 21.08 -11.60 13.72
C LEU A 365 22.16 -11.56 12.64
N ARG A 366 23.44 -11.71 13.04
CA ARG A 366 24.56 -11.83 12.09
C ARG A 366 25.04 -13.28 12.01
N PHE A 367 25.26 -13.79 10.81
CA PHE A 367 25.76 -15.13 10.54
C PHE A 367 27.05 -15.09 9.70
N ASP A 368 27.92 -16.06 9.90
CA ASP A 368 29.07 -16.33 9.01
C ASP A 368 28.64 -17.35 7.93
N PRO A 369 28.47 -16.94 6.66
CA PRO A 369 28.04 -17.85 5.61
C PRO A 369 29.10 -18.88 5.20
N THR A 370 30.34 -18.72 5.66
CA THR A 370 31.44 -19.65 5.35
C THR A 370 31.51 -20.82 6.33
N ALA A 371 30.72 -20.78 7.41
CA ALA A 371 30.70 -21.84 8.42
C ALA A 371 30.15 -23.16 7.85
N ALA A 372 30.84 -24.26 8.17
CA ALA A 372 30.45 -25.61 7.75
C ALA A 372 29.25 -26.14 8.53
N GLY A 373 28.59 -27.18 7.99
CA GLY A 373 27.45 -27.85 8.63
C GLY A 373 26.08 -27.34 8.16
N THR A 374 25.01 -27.99 8.62
CA THR A 374 23.63 -27.75 8.18
C THR A 374 22.90 -26.67 8.98
N SER A 375 23.61 -25.94 9.84
CA SER A 375 23.05 -24.85 10.65
C SER A 375 24.08 -23.76 10.86
N LEU A 376 23.63 -22.52 10.92
CA LEU A 376 24.43 -21.36 11.29
C LEU A 376 23.98 -20.86 12.67
N THR A 377 24.95 -20.64 13.55
CA THR A 377 24.73 -19.97 14.84
C THR A 377 25.07 -18.50 14.68
N ALA A 378 24.17 -17.62 15.09
CA ALA A 378 24.41 -16.19 14.99
C ALA A 378 25.65 -15.78 15.80
N THR A 379 26.56 -15.05 15.19
CA THR A 379 27.74 -14.48 15.89
C THR A 379 27.34 -13.31 16.78
N ASN A 380 26.26 -12.62 16.43
CA ASN A 380 25.75 -11.44 17.10
C ASN A 380 24.23 -11.43 17.05
N GLU A 381 23.64 -10.78 18.06
CA GLU A 381 22.21 -10.45 18.11
C GLU A 381 22.08 -9.03 18.62
N TRP A 382 21.37 -8.20 17.86
CA TRP A 382 20.89 -6.91 18.31
C TRP A 382 19.39 -7.02 18.51
N ASN A 383 18.97 -7.17 19.77
CA ASN A 383 17.55 -7.29 20.13
C ASN A 383 16.95 -5.90 20.34
N LEU A 384 16.17 -5.45 19.36
CA LEU A 384 15.57 -4.13 19.24
C LEU A 384 14.22 -4.01 19.97
N THR A 385 13.70 -5.12 20.51
CA THR A 385 12.32 -5.21 21.06
C THR A 385 11.99 -4.11 22.07
N SER A 386 12.95 -3.69 22.89
CA SER A 386 12.71 -2.64 23.90
C SER A 386 12.72 -1.21 23.35
N ASP A 387 13.29 -0.99 22.16
CA ASP A 387 13.40 0.34 21.54
C ASP A 387 12.23 0.63 20.58
N ILE A 388 11.65 -0.41 20.00
CA ILE A 388 10.51 -0.34 19.08
C ILE A 388 9.20 -0.43 19.88
N PRO A 389 8.16 0.38 19.56
CA PRO A 389 6.84 0.24 20.17
C PRO A 389 6.33 -1.19 20.11
N ALA A 390 5.55 -1.59 21.12
CA ALA A 390 5.04 -2.96 21.20
C ALA A 390 4.23 -3.32 19.95
N THR A 391 4.69 -4.34 19.23
CA THR A 391 4.03 -4.94 18.07
C THR A 391 3.59 -6.37 18.38
N GLY A 392 2.65 -6.89 17.59
CA GLY A 392 2.30 -8.31 17.64
C GLY A 392 3.52 -9.18 17.34
N ALA A 393 3.52 -10.41 17.85
CA ALA A 393 4.64 -11.34 17.63
C ALA A 393 4.78 -11.76 16.16
N ASN A 394 3.71 -11.62 15.36
CA ASN A 394 3.64 -11.88 13.90
C ASN A 394 3.32 -10.60 13.12
N LEU A 395 3.89 -9.49 13.57
CA LEU A 395 3.73 -8.16 12.96
C LEU A 395 5.03 -7.36 13.17
N GLY A 396 6.16 -8.08 13.25
CA GLY A 396 7.44 -7.62 13.77
C GLY A 396 8.35 -7.07 12.69
N LEU A 397 9.65 -7.42 12.78
CA LEU A 397 10.63 -6.99 11.79
C LEU A 397 10.45 -7.82 10.52
N GLU A 398 10.27 -7.16 9.39
CA GLU A 398 10.14 -7.79 8.08
C GLU A 398 11.42 -7.52 7.28
N GLY A 399 11.41 -6.51 6.42
CA GLY A 399 12.52 -6.13 5.56
C GLY A 399 13.73 -5.56 6.30
N ILE A 400 14.91 -5.81 5.74
CA ILE A 400 16.17 -5.24 6.22
C ILE A 400 17.08 -4.91 5.05
N THR A 401 17.71 -3.74 5.07
CA THR A 401 18.79 -3.41 4.13
C THR A 401 19.90 -2.64 4.82
N TRP A 402 21.07 -2.59 4.19
CA TRP A 402 22.23 -1.85 4.68
C TRP A 402 22.58 -0.70 3.73
N ILE A 403 22.84 0.48 4.30
CA ILE A 403 23.21 1.67 3.52
C ILE A 403 24.50 2.27 4.05
N GLN A 404 25.47 2.44 3.14
CA GLN A 404 26.81 2.96 3.41
C GLN A 404 26.82 4.42 3.92
N ASP A 405 27.69 4.69 4.90
CA ASP A 405 27.91 6.02 5.50
C ASP A 405 28.28 7.06 4.46
N SER A 406 29.07 6.68 3.47
CA SER A 406 29.52 7.57 2.40
C SER A 406 28.35 8.11 1.59
N PHE A 407 27.31 7.31 1.38
CA PHE A 407 26.08 7.77 0.73
C PHE A 407 25.27 8.68 1.66
N LEU A 408 25.04 8.25 2.91
CA LEU A 408 24.21 8.99 3.86
C LEU A 408 24.79 10.38 4.15
N THR A 409 26.08 10.46 4.43
CA THR A 409 26.79 11.73 4.69
C THR A 409 26.85 12.63 3.46
N ALA A 410 27.10 12.07 2.26
CA ALA A 410 27.14 12.85 1.03
C ALA A 410 25.77 13.46 0.65
N ASN A 411 24.67 12.86 1.12
CA ASN A 411 23.30 13.32 0.83
C ASN A 411 22.67 14.09 2.00
N GLY A 412 23.46 14.46 3.01
CA GLY A 412 22.96 15.30 4.11
C GLY A 412 21.94 14.61 5.01
N PHE A 413 22.04 13.28 5.16
CA PHE A 413 21.16 12.50 6.05
C PHE A 413 21.14 13.09 7.46
N TYR A 414 19.95 13.20 8.06
CA TYR A 414 19.73 13.80 9.36
C TYR A 414 19.56 12.75 10.45
N ASP A 415 20.17 13.00 11.62
CA ASP A 415 20.06 12.19 12.82
C ASP A 415 19.07 12.88 13.78
N ASP A 416 17.84 12.37 13.81
CA ASP A 416 16.77 12.89 14.66
C ASP A 416 17.07 12.74 16.15
N THR A 417 17.83 11.69 16.52
CA THR A 417 18.13 11.42 17.92
C THR A 417 19.14 12.41 18.50
N LYS A 418 19.97 13.03 17.65
CA LYS A 418 20.96 14.04 18.05
C LYS A 418 20.67 15.45 17.57
N GLY A 419 19.73 15.62 16.65
CA GLY A 419 19.28 16.92 16.16
C GLY A 419 20.32 17.63 15.28
N HIS A 420 21.08 16.87 14.50
CA HIS A 420 22.00 17.41 13.49
C HIS A 420 22.26 16.41 12.36
N LEU A 421 23.06 16.81 11.36
CA LEU A 421 23.47 15.90 10.28
C LEU A 421 24.17 14.66 10.84
N TYR A 422 23.85 13.52 10.26
CA TYR A 422 24.43 12.24 10.63
C TYR A 422 25.96 12.27 10.50
N ASN A 423 26.63 11.90 11.59
CA ASN A 423 28.07 11.85 11.70
C ASN A 423 28.52 10.45 12.15
N PRO A 424 29.08 9.61 11.24
CA PRO A 424 29.50 8.25 11.55
C PRO A 424 30.45 8.15 12.75
N ALA A 425 31.27 9.18 12.99
CA ALA A 425 32.26 9.18 14.07
C ALA A 425 31.64 9.16 15.48
N GLU A 426 30.36 9.47 15.61
CA GLU A 426 29.64 9.45 16.89
C GLU A 426 29.00 8.11 17.22
N TYR A 427 29.08 7.15 16.30
CA TYR A 427 28.60 5.78 16.45
C TYR A 427 29.81 4.85 16.46
N LEU A 428 30.41 4.67 17.64
CA LEU A 428 31.68 3.95 17.77
C LEU A 428 31.54 2.49 17.29
N ASN A 429 32.45 2.06 16.41
CA ASN A 429 32.56 0.68 15.91
C ASN A 429 31.35 0.15 15.13
N HIS A 430 30.38 0.98 14.74
CA HIS A 430 29.17 0.52 14.05
C HIS A 430 29.39 0.00 12.61
N GLY A 431 30.62 0.11 12.10
CA GLY A 431 30.98 -0.28 10.74
C GLY A 431 31.14 0.91 9.82
N THR A 432 30.62 0.79 8.60
CA THR A 432 30.75 1.79 7.51
C THR A 432 29.39 2.15 6.92
N GLY A 433 28.31 1.96 7.68
CA GLY A 433 26.94 2.15 7.25
C GLY A 433 25.93 1.77 8.33
N LEU A 434 24.67 2.07 8.04
CA LEU A 434 23.54 1.84 8.94
C LEU A 434 22.63 0.74 8.41
N PHE A 435 21.92 0.07 9.33
CA PHE A 435 20.90 -0.91 9.02
C PHE A 435 19.52 -0.25 9.07
N PHE A 436 18.73 -0.46 8.03
CA PHE A 436 17.36 0.00 7.89
C PHE A 436 16.47 -1.21 8.05
N VAL A 437 15.55 -1.18 9.00
CA VAL A 437 14.71 -2.32 9.36
C VAL A 437 13.24 -1.89 9.32
N GLY A 438 12.44 -2.58 8.50
CA GLY A 438 11.01 -2.37 8.37
C GLY A 438 10.22 -3.16 9.41
N VAL A 439 9.13 -2.58 9.91
CA VAL A 439 8.21 -3.23 10.85
C VAL A 439 6.82 -3.37 10.24
N GLU A 440 6.36 -4.60 10.01
CA GLU A 440 5.11 -4.92 9.30
C GLU A 440 3.93 -4.11 9.83
N GLY A 441 3.60 -4.31 11.12
CA GLY A 441 2.36 -3.80 11.70
C GLY A 441 2.32 -2.29 11.86
N SER A 442 3.46 -1.61 11.68
CA SER A 442 3.54 -0.16 11.79
C SER A 442 3.91 0.56 10.49
N GLY A 443 4.41 -0.16 9.48
CA GLY A 443 4.97 0.40 8.25
C GLY A 443 6.09 1.42 8.45
N ILE A 444 6.74 1.40 9.62
CA ILE A 444 7.86 2.27 9.98
C ILE A 444 9.17 1.55 9.67
N VAL A 445 10.08 2.28 9.04
CA VAL A 445 11.48 1.92 8.90
C VAL A 445 12.27 2.58 10.03
N TYR A 446 13.00 1.77 10.80
CA TYR A 446 13.90 2.21 11.85
C TYR A 446 15.34 2.08 11.38
N VAL A 447 16.16 3.10 11.67
CA VAL A 447 17.56 3.15 11.24
C VAL A 447 18.48 3.00 12.43
N TYR A 448 19.36 2.01 12.38
CA TYR A 448 20.25 1.64 13.49
C TYR A 448 21.72 1.58 13.08
N ALA A 449 22.56 2.11 13.96
CA ALA A 449 23.98 1.78 14.03
C ALA A 449 24.15 0.55 14.93
N LEU A 450 24.72 -0.54 14.39
CA LEU A 450 24.88 -1.81 15.10
C LEU A 450 26.36 -2.05 15.45
N SER A 451 26.66 -2.17 16.74
CA SER A 451 28.03 -2.34 17.25
C SER A 451 28.39 -3.82 17.45
N PRO A 452 29.65 -4.25 17.21
CA PRO A 452 30.10 -5.64 17.37
C PRO A 452 29.93 -6.24 18.78
N ASP A 453 29.71 -5.42 19.80
CA ASP A 453 29.46 -5.83 21.19
C ASP A 453 27.97 -6.08 21.50
N ASN A 454 27.14 -6.23 20.46
CA ASN A 454 25.69 -6.41 20.52
C ASN A 454 24.91 -5.19 21.03
N THR A 455 25.56 -4.02 21.16
CA THR A 455 24.85 -2.76 21.42
C THR A 455 24.40 -2.11 20.11
N PHE A 456 23.35 -1.30 20.19
CA PHE A 456 22.82 -0.57 19.04
C PHE A 456 22.46 0.86 19.44
N ALA A 457 22.38 1.74 18.46
CA ALA A 457 21.86 3.10 18.62
C ALA A 457 20.93 3.45 17.46
N ARG A 458 19.72 3.89 17.77
CA ARG A 458 18.79 4.42 16.76
C ARG A 458 19.30 5.78 16.26
N VAL A 459 19.12 6.03 14.97
CA VAL A 459 19.49 7.29 14.29
C VAL A 459 18.25 8.09 13.92
N THR A 460 17.24 7.42 13.36
CA THR A 460 15.95 8.02 12.98
C THR A 460 14.92 6.90 12.75
N SER A 461 13.66 7.27 12.53
CA SER A 461 12.62 6.42 11.97
C SER A 461 11.68 7.20 11.06
N PHE A 462 11.14 6.56 10.04
CA PHE A 462 10.23 7.18 9.06
C PHE A 462 9.26 6.16 8.47
N THR A 463 8.17 6.62 7.87
CA THR A 463 7.19 5.71 7.23
C THR A 463 7.63 5.28 5.83
N ALA A 464 7.44 4.01 5.47
CA ALA A 464 7.63 3.52 4.10
C ALA A 464 6.59 4.08 3.10
N GLY A 465 5.51 4.68 3.61
CA GLY A 465 4.54 5.47 2.85
C GLY A 465 3.51 4.65 2.07
N PHE A 466 3.19 3.44 2.54
CA PHE A 466 2.10 2.60 2.02
C PHE A 466 0.75 2.92 2.67
N SER A 467 -0.32 2.47 2.01
CA SER A 467 -1.70 2.53 2.51
C SER A 467 -2.43 1.24 2.08
N PRO A 468 -2.85 0.36 3.02
CA PRO A 468 -2.67 0.45 4.48
C PRO A 468 -1.19 0.50 4.89
N THR A 469 -0.92 0.99 6.10
CA THR A 469 0.45 1.15 6.60
C THR A 469 1.07 -0.22 6.86
N THR A 470 2.06 -0.57 6.06
CA THR A 470 2.87 -1.78 6.16
C THR A 470 4.24 -1.53 5.54
N VAL A 471 5.20 -2.42 5.74
CA VAL A 471 6.43 -2.54 4.96
C VAL A 471 6.92 -3.97 5.12
N ILE A 472 7.16 -4.64 3.99
CA ILE A 472 7.48 -6.07 3.95
C ILE A 472 8.95 -6.28 3.56
N GLU A 473 9.45 -5.55 2.57
CA GLU A 473 10.87 -5.63 2.21
C GLU A 473 11.49 -4.23 2.05
N LEU A 474 12.80 -4.14 2.33
CA LEU A 474 13.64 -3.00 2.03
C LEU A 474 14.82 -3.45 1.16
N GLN A 475 15.09 -2.75 0.06
CA GLN A 475 16.27 -3.02 -0.76
C GLN A 475 16.93 -1.72 -1.22
N PHE A 476 18.19 -1.52 -0.88
CA PHE A 476 18.95 -0.38 -1.38
C PHE A 476 19.60 -0.69 -2.74
N ASP A 477 19.14 -0.05 -3.80
CA ASP A 477 19.81 -0.07 -5.11
C ASP A 477 21.01 0.87 -5.07
N ARG A 478 22.19 0.35 -4.76
CA ARG A 478 23.40 1.18 -4.65
C ARG A 478 23.88 1.79 -5.96
N ASP A 479 23.49 1.23 -7.11
CA ASP A 479 23.88 1.76 -8.40
C ASP A 479 23.12 3.05 -8.71
N LEU A 480 21.85 3.08 -8.30
CA LEU A 480 20.94 4.22 -8.50
C LEU A 480 20.80 5.10 -7.25
N ASN A 481 21.31 4.62 -6.12
CA ASN A 481 21.17 5.21 -4.79
C ASN A 481 19.70 5.39 -4.35
N ASP A 482 18.89 4.38 -4.62
CA ASP A 482 17.46 4.37 -4.32
C ASP A 482 17.14 3.33 -3.24
N LEU A 483 16.50 3.76 -2.15
CA LEU A 483 15.94 2.83 -1.16
C LEU A 483 14.55 2.40 -1.63
N TRP A 484 14.41 1.13 -1.98
CA TRP A 484 13.12 0.53 -2.28
C TRP A 484 12.48 0.04 -1.00
N ALA A 485 11.22 0.42 -0.80
CA ALA A 485 10.32 -0.28 0.12
C ALA A 485 9.29 -1.04 -0.69
N VAL A 486 8.97 -2.24 -0.24
CA VAL A 486 8.08 -3.17 -0.93
C VAL A 486 6.98 -3.59 0.01
N CYS A 487 5.84 -3.85 -0.58
CA CYS A 487 4.65 -4.33 0.10
C CYS A 487 4.14 -5.57 -0.63
N ASP A 488 3.46 -6.42 0.11
CA ASP A 488 2.82 -7.65 -0.34
C ASP A 488 1.39 -7.38 -0.87
N ASN A 489 0.57 -8.43 -0.95
CA ASN A 489 -0.83 -8.33 -1.36
C ASN A 489 -1.68 -7.45 -0.43
N SER A 490 -1.27 -7.19 0.82
CA SER A 490 -1.97 -6.27 1.72
C SER A 490 -2.10 -4.85 1.14
N CYS A 491 -1.19 -4.45 0.27
CA CYS A 491 -1.29 -3.22 -0.51
C CYS A 491 -1.00 -3.42 -2.00
N THR A 492 -1.43 -4.55 -2.56
CA THR A 492 -1.43 -4.87 -4.00
C THR A 492 -0.04 -5.03 -4.63
N GLY A 493 0.97 -5.45 -3.87
CA GLY A 493 2.34 -5.68 -4.37
C GLY A 493 3.09 -4.38 -4.70
N ARG A 494 2.62 -3.24 -4.19
CA ARG A 494 3.14 -1.92 -4.56
C ARG A 494 4.53 -1.68 -4.00
N MET A 495 5.25 -0.79 -4.66
CA MET A 495 6.63 -0.47 -4.31
C MET A 495 6.83 1.04 -4.28
N ASN A 496 7.57 1.53 -3.30
CA ASN A 496 7.95 2.94 -3.19
C ASN A 496 9.46 3.06 -3.30
N VAL A 497 9.93 4.09 -3.99
CA VAL A 497 11.32 4.53 -3.92
C VAL A 497 11.39 5.68 -2.93
N LEU A 498 12.28 5.56 -1.95
CA LEU A 498 12.56 6.56 -0.94
C LEU A 498 13.94 7.18 -1.19
N ARG A 499 14.02 8.50 -1.03
CA ARG A 499 15.25 9.29 -1.19
C ARG A 499 15.37 10.30 -0.07
N ILE A 500 16.60 10.71 0.22
CA ILE A 500 16.88 11.79 1.16
C ILE A 500 16.45 13.12 0.53
N ASP A 501 15.56 13.85 1.20
CA ASP A 501 15.10 15.16 0.78
C ASP A 501 16.07 16.28 1.25
N PRO A 502 15.84 17.55 0.87
CA PRO A 502 16.71 18.66 1.31
C PRO A 502 16.75 18.89 2.83
N SER A 503 15.83 18.29 3.61
CA SER A 503 15.84 18.34 5.07
C SER A 503 16.66 17.20 5.71
N GLY A 504 17.15 16.26 4.90
CA GLY A 504 17.97 15.14 5.35
C GLY A 504 17.19 13.88 5.71
N HIS A 505 15.89 13.80 5.40
CA HIS A 505 15.05 12.66 5.73
C HIS A 505 14.70 11.82 4.50
N PHE A 506 14.60 10.50 4.67
CA PHE A 506 14.02 9.66 3.63
C PHE A 506 12.53 9.97 3.49
N VAL A 507 12.12 10.31 2.26
CA VAL A 507 10.73 10.55 1.88
C VAL A 507 10.41 9.75 0.64
N VAL A 508 9.13 9.42 0.43
CA VAL A 508 8.71 8.76 -0.81
C VAL A 508 8.92 9.69 -1.99
N ALA A 509 9.83 9.31 -2.87
CA ALA A 509 10.15 10.03 -4.09
C ALA A 509 9.33 9.52 -5.28
N LEU A 510 9.12 8.20 -5.38
CA LEU A 510 8.40 7.56 -6.48
C LEU A 510 7.55 6.40 -5.98
N ARG A 511 6.54 6.04 -6.77
CA ARG A 511 5.55 5.03 -6.43
C ARG A 511 5.24 4.20 -7.66
N PHE A 512 5.29 2.88 -7.53
CA PHE A 512 5.07 1.95 -8.61
C PHE A 512 4.04 0.90 -8.25
N GLU A 513 3.09 0.67 -9.16
CA GLU A 513 2.33 -0.57 -9.17
C GLU A 513 3.29 -1.74 -9.40
N ARG A 514 2.94 -2.93 -8.93
CA ARG A 514 3.63 -4.17 -9.31
C ARG A 514 3.60 -4.35 -10.84
N PRO A 515 4.48 -5.19 -11.42
CA PRO A 515 4.35 -5.56 -12.83
C PRO A 515 2.92 -5.99 -13.14
N VAL A 516 2.32 -5.44 -14.20
CA VAL A 516 0.87 -5.56 -14.46
C VAL A 516 0.38 -7.02 -14.58
N ASN A 517 1.25 -7.94 -14.99
CA ASN A 517 0.94 -9.38 -15.09
C ASN A 517 1.58 -10.21 -13.97
N MET A 518 2.15 -9.58 -12.94
CA MET A 518 2.58 -10.27 -11.72
C MET A 518 1.36 -10.56 -10.84
N PRO A 519 1.19 -11.81 -10.38
CA PRO A 519 0.16 -12.16 -9.41
C PRO A 519 0.18 -11.26 -8.16
N ASP A 520 -1.01 -11.00 -7.59
CA ASP A 520 -1.15 -10.32 -6.30
C ASP A 520 -1.09 -11.36 -5.18
N THR A 521 0.09 -11.57 -4.63
CA THR A 521 0.36 -12.65 -3.67
C THR A 521 1.22 -12.13 -2.52
N ASN A 522 1.50 -12.99 -1.56
CA ASN A 522 2.34 -12.65 -0.43
C ASN A 522 3.80 -12.60 -0.87
N ASN A 523 4.14 -11.53 -1.60
CA ASN A 523 5.49 -11.32 -2.11
C ASN A 523 6.28 -10.59 -1.02
N GLU A 524 7.06 -11.35 -0.26
CA GLU A 524 7.67 -10.85 0.98
C GLU A 524 9.14 -10.45 0.83
N GLY A 525 9.81 -10.88 -0.24
CA GLY A 525 11.20 -10.53 -0.53
C GLY A 525 11.38 -9.92 -1.90
N PHE A 526 12.40 -9.06 -2.02
CA PHE A 526 12.72 -8.34 -3.25
C PHE A 526 14.21 -8.08 -3.36
N ALA A 527 14.84 -8.60 -4.41
CA ALA A 527 16.26 -8.38 -4.67
C ALA A 527 16.50 -7.73 -6.03
N ILE A 528 17.48 -6.83 -6.08
CA ILE A 528 17.87 -6.11 -7.30
C ILE A 528 19.27 -6.56 -7.72
N ALA A 529 19.41 -7.07 -8.94
CA ALA A 529 20.74 -7.40 -9.47
C ALA A 529 21.58 -6.12 -9.68
N PRO A 530 22.91 -6.19 -9.58
CA PRO A 530 23.77 -5.01 -9.77
C PRO A 530 23.83 -4.59 -11.25
N ALA A 531 24.25 -3.35 -11.49
CA ALA A 531 24.32 -2.74 -12.82
C ALA A 531 25.29 -3.46 -13.78
N THR A 532 26.16 -4.33 -13.28
CA THR A 532 26.99 -5.21 -14.12
C THR A 532 26.16 -6.22 -14.93
N TYR A 533 24.87 -6.40 -14.60
CA TYR A 533 23.91 -7.25 -15.32
C TYR A 533 23.07 -6.50 -16.35
N CYS A 534 23.35 -5.22 -16.54
CA CYS A 534 22.60 -4.41 -17.47
C CYS A 534 22.75 -4.91 -18.90
N VAL A 535 21.65 -5.43 -19.45
CA VAL A 535 21.55 -5.81 -20.86
C VAL A 535 20.45 -4.95 -21.47
N ALA A 536 20.79 -4.23 -22.54
CA ALA A 536 19.88 -3.29 -23.20
C ALA A 536 19.23 -2.27 -22.24
N GLY A 537 19.98 -1.84 -21.21
CA GLY A 537 19.51 -0.85 -20.23
C GLY A 537 18.58 -1.40 -19.15
N MET A 538 18.41 -2.72 -19.06
CA MET A 538 17.60 -3.38 -18.03
C MET A 538 18.44 -4.37 -17.22
N LYS A 539 18.19 -4.46 -15.92
CA LYS A 539 18.79 -5.44 -15.00
C LYS A 539 17.71 -6.33 -14.38
N PRO A 540 18.02 -7.60 -14.04
CA PRO A 540 17.08 -8.47 -13.36
C PRO A 540 16.68 -7.93 -11.98
N VAL A 541 15.44 -8.19 -11.61
CA VAL A 541 14.97 -8.11 -10.22
C VAL A 541 14.22 -9.38 -9.88
N PHE A 542 14.09 -9.67 -8.60
CA PHE A 542 13.53 -10.91 -8.09
C PHE A 542 12.53 -10.63 -6.99
N TRP A 543 11.43 -11.40 -6.97
CA TRP A 543 10.47 -11.42 -5.87
C TRP A 543 10.36 -12.84 -5.35
N SER A 544 10.32 -13.00 -4.03
CA SER A 544 9.87 -14.25 -3.43
C SER A 544 8.35 -14.25 -3.32
N ASP A 545 7.76 -15.45 -3.27
CA ASP A 545 6.34 -15.69 -3.03
C ASP A 545 6.19 -16.71 -1.92
N ASP A 546 5.84 -16.21 -0.76
CA ASP A 546 5.63 -16.99 0.45
C ASP A 546 4.49 -18.01 0.25
N ASN A 547 3.45 -17.64 -0.51
CA ASN A 547 2.31 -18.52 -0.79
C ASN A 547 2.63 -19.71 -1.73
N ASP A 548 3.84 -19.79 -2.31
CA ASP A 548 4.25 -20.84 -3.25
C ASP A 548 3.23 -21.06 -4.39
N ILE A 549 2.74 -19.96 -5.00
CA ILE A 549 1.64 -20.07 -5.96
C ILE A 549 2.09 -20.85 -7.20
N ASN A 550 1.29 -21.87 -7.52
CA ASN A 550 1.57 -22.84 -8.57
C ASN A 550 2.87 -23.63 -8.34
N THR A 551 3.28 -23.84 -7.09
CA THR A 551 4.50 -24.56 -6.68
C THR A 551 5.80 -23.83 -7.01
N PHE A 552 5.77 -22.50 -7.15
CA PHE A 552 6.97 -21.69 -7.35
C PHE A 552 7.00 -20.54 -6.36
N SER A 553 8.16 -20.34 -5.72
CA SER A 553 8.39 -19.28 -4.74
C SER A 553 9.33 -18.20 -5.23
N LEU A 554 9.94 -18.30 -6.43
CA LEU A 554 10.83 -17.24 -6.93
C LEU A 554 10.42 -16.77 -8.33
N ARG A 555 10.27 -15.45 -8.48
CA ARG A 555 9.91 -14.80 -9.73
C ARG A 555 10.94 -13.77 -10.13
N SER A 556 11.15 -13.62 -11.43
CA SER A 556 12.03 -12.61 -11.98
C SER A 556 11.32 -11.73 -12.99
N GLY A 557 11.64 -10.44 -12.93
CA GLY A 557 11.34 -9.44 -13.93
C GLY A 557 12.58 -8.58 -14.20
N THR A 558 12.38 -7.39 -14.72
CA THR A 558 13.46 -6.44 -14.96
C THR A 558 13.19 -5.08 -14.34
N LEU A 559 14.23 -4.27 -14.18
CA LEU A 559 14.20 -2.88 -13.76
C LEU A 559 15.18 -2.07 -14.62
N PRO A 560 14.94 -0.78 -14.92
CA PRO A 560 15.92 0.04 -15.62
C PRO A 560 17.26 0.15 -14.89
N CYS A 561 18.33 0.24 -15.67
CA CYS A 561 19.70 0.44 -15.19
C CYS A 561 20.11 1.90 -15.01
N ALA A 562 19.26 2.82 -15.47
CA ALA A 562 19.49 4.25 -15.38
C ALA A 562 18.66 4.82 -14.22
N VAL A 563 19.08 6.01 -13.77
CA VAL A 563 18.37 6.76 -12.72
C VAL A 563 16.89 6.80 -13.03
N ILE A 564 16.10 6.42 -12.04
CA ILE A 564 14.66 6.41 -12.15
C ILE A 564 14.15 7.80 -11.77
N SER A 565 13.59 8.52 -12.74
CA SER A 565 13.00 9.85 -12.52
C SER A 565 11.49 9.80 -12.61
N ALA A 566 10.81 10.77 -11.98
CA ALA A 566 9.38 10.98 -12.15
C ALA A 566 9.00 11.40 -13.59
N ASP A 567 9.99 11.80 -14.41
CA ASP A 567 9.78 12.09 -15.82
C ASP A 567 9.80 10.81 -16.66
N PRO A 568 8.84 10.63 -17.58
CA PRO A 568 8.91 9.55 -18.56
C PRO A 568 10.19 9.69 -19.40
N PRO A 569 10.84 8.57 -19.78
CA PRO A 569 12.06 8.64 -20.58
C PRO A 569 11.80 9.45 -21.85
N SER A 570 12.68 10.43 -22.10
CA SER A 570 12.57 11.36 -23.21
C SER A 570 12.34 10.59 -24.51
N GLN A 571 11.21 10.84 -25.15
CA GLN A 571 10.91 10.31 -26.48
C GLN A 571 12.05 10.71 -27.43
N VAL A 572 12.55 9.71 -28.16
CA VAL A 572 13.58 9.80 -29.20
C VAL A 572 13.33 11.03 -30.10
N PRO A 573 14.35 11.81 -30.48
CA PRO A 573 14.14 13.03 -31.26
C PRO A 573 13.48 12.70 -32.60
N GLU A 574 12.23 13.12 -32.79
CA GLU A 574 11.60 13.12 -34.10
C GLU A 574 12.34 14.08 -35.02
N PHE A 575 12.92 13.54 -36.10
CA PHE A 575 13.44 14.36 -37.18
C PHE A 575 12.30 15.19 -37.80
N PRO A 576 12.46 16.50 -37.99
CA PRO A 576 11.38 17.31 -38.53
C PRO A 576 11.17 16.97 -40.01
N LEU A 577 10.03 16.38 -40.34
CA LEU A 577 9.53 16.32 -41.71
C LEU A 577 9.13 17.74 -42.14
N GLN A 578 9.98 18.38 -42.93
CA GLN A 578 9.64 19.62 -43.62
C GLN A 578 8.50 19.36 -44.62
N PHE A 579 7.33 19.91 -44.35
CA PHE A 579 6.27 20.03 -45.34
C PHE A 579 6.60 21.18 -46.30
N VAL A 580 6.93 20.82 -47.55
CA VAL A 580 6.95 21.77 -48.67
C VAL A 580 5.50 22.04 -49.08
N ALA A 581 5.05 23.29 -48.92
CA ALA A 581 3.78 23.75 -49.44
C ALA A 581 3.83 23.81 -50.97
N VAL A 582 2.88 23.16 -51.64
CA VAL A 582 2.59 23.41 -53.07
C VAL A 582 1.13 23.80 -53.19
N GLY A 583 0.91 25.02 -53.70
CA GLY A 583 -0.40 25.63 -53.85
C GLY A 583 -1.25 25.05 -54.98
N SER A 584 -2.57 25.09 -54.72
CA SER A 584 -3.68 25.41 -55.64
C SER A 584 -3.66 24.87 -57.07
N GLY A 585 -4.57 23.92 -57.36
CA GLY A 585 -5.01 23.63 -58.72
C GLY A 585 -6.14 22.60 -58.78
N LEU A 586 -7.36 23.06 -59.05
CA LEU A 586 -8.55 22.25 -59.33
C LEU A 586 -8.32 21.22 -60.47
N ALA A 587 -8.82 20.00 -60.30
CA ALA A 587 -9.56 19.27 -61.34
C ALA A 587 -10.31 18.07 -60.75
N VAL A 588 -11.64 18.09 -60.89
CA VAL A 588 -12.55 16.95 -60.75
C VAL A 588 -12.37 16.03 -61.97
N ILE A 589 -12.32 14.70 -61.77
CA ILE A 589 -12.92 13.65 -62.63
C ILE A 589 -12.73 12.30 -61.90
N GLY A 590 -13.81 11.54 -61.77
CA GLY A 590 -13.80 10.18 -61.23
C GLY A 590 -13.49 9.11 -62.29
N ALA A 591 -13.09 7.93 -61.84
CA ALA A 591 -13.50 6.63 -62.36
C ALA A 591 -12.72 5.51 -61.67
N TRP A 592 -13.44 4.43 -61.39
CA TRP A 592 -12.95 3.11 -61.02
C TRP A 592 -11.90 2.58 -62.00
N PHE A 593 -10.88 1.86 -61.54
CA PHE A 593 -10.52 0.53 -62.08
C PHE A 593 -9.52 -0.21 -61.19
N VAL A 594 -9.87 -1.47 -60.90
CA VAL A 594 -9.03 -2.54 -60.38
C VAL A 594 -7.96 -2.91 -61.42
N LEU A 595 -6.69 -3.08 -61.03
CA LEU A 595 -5.82 -4.04 -61.73
C LEU A 595 -4.65 -4.59 -60.92
N ARG A 596 -4.53 -5.92 -61.08
CA ARG A 596 -3.61 -6.91 -60.52
C ARG A 596 -2.12 -6.53 -60.61
N ARG A 597 -1.36 -6.80 -59.54
CA ARG A 597 0.10 -6.97 -59.60
C ARG A 597 0.45 -8.28 -60.30
N ARG A 598 1.28 -8.20 -61.35
CA ARG A 598 2.00 -9.34 -61.93
C ARG A 598 3.42 -9.39 -61.35
N SER A 599 3.82 -10.61 -61.01
CA SER A 599 5.14 -11.02 -60.55
C SER A 599 6.12 -11.15 -61.73
N THR A 600 7.38 -10.76 -61.51
CA THR A 600 8.54 -11.23 -62.28
C THR A 600 9.74 -11.43 -61.35
N ARG A 601 10.25 -12.68 -61.31
CA ARG A 601 11.53 -13.10 -60.73
C ARG A 601 12.72 -12.61 -61.57
N PRO A 602 13.93 -12.49 -60.99
CA PRO A 602 15.18 -12.55 -61.74
C PRO A 602 15.79 -13.97 -61.72
N SER A 603 16.36 -14.37 -62.86
CA SER A 603 17.11 -15.63 -63.05
C SER A 603 18.58 -15.48 -62.64
N ARG A 604 19.11 -16.59 -62.12
CA ARG A 604 20.43 -16.87 -61.56
C ARG A 604 21.60 -16.84 -62.55
N ALA A 605 22.80 -16.68 -61.99
CA ALA A 605 24.02 -17.43 -62.30
C ALA A 605 24.51 -18.04 -60.95
N ARG A 606 25.02 -19.26 -60.80
CA ARG A 606 25.47 -20.35 -61.67
C ARG A 606 24.81 -21.66 -61.26
#